data_AF-A0AAV5YF34-F1
#
_entry.id   AF-A0AAV5YF34-F1
#
_cell.length_a   1.000
_cell.length_b   1.000
_cell.length_c   1.000
_cell.angle_alpha   90.00
_cell.angle_beta   90.00
_cell.angle_gamma   90.00
#
_symmetry.space_group_name_H-M   'P 1'
#
loop_
_entity.id
_entity.type
_entity.pdbx_description
1 polymer ?
#
loop_
_entity_poly.entity_id
_entity_poly.type
_entity_poly.pdbx_seq_one_letter_code
_entity_poly.pdbx_strand_id
1 'polypeptide(L)'
;MWDDRFAETCARHADLVAVFESAHGRLGLLLRQTLVPLDAERLEWLAETRAVARHLIADLRGVGFSGGAVVLQWLPMHDVARIVGRWVRRWDGDPARRSQLLSVVERKLMDERYLAGRRHSAAPAERRATVPTIAGGADVVTDGFNEAGLDALKAWYEAMAPCWLAIQPARRRRLVLQSHVWIADQALADPAEGPRRASAELGRDGSLARALELLVPRAEAPAWRPWIDLVRTDLARALSRPPALRTQAWARWLFLIPYSVPVPRRGLRATRPVGDGSLPPAWTAKPWRAKMEA
;
A
#
# COMPACT_ATOMS: atom_id res chain seq x y z
N MET A 1 -11.59 -27.29 8.09
CA MET A 1 -10.49 -28.21 8.49
C MET A 1 -9.40 -28.01 7.45
N TRP A 2 -8.29 -27.41 7.86
CA TRP A 2 -7.18 -27.13 6.97
C TRP A 2 -6.27 -28.36 6.94
N ASP A 3 -6.12 -28.95 5.76
CA ASP A 3 -5.33 -30.17 5.49
C ASP A 3 -3.97 -29.77 4.88
N ASP A 4 -2.92 -30.57 5.16
CA ASP A 4 -1.57 -30.40 4.62
C ASP A 4 -1.57 -30.32 3.08
N ARG A 5 -2.47 -31.05 2.41
CA ARG A 5 -2.66 -30.99 0.95
C ARG A 5 -3.02 -29.60 0.43
N PHE A 6 -3.75 -28.80 1.22
CA PHE A 6 -4.05 -27.41 0.87
C PHE A 6 -2.82 -26.53 1.04
N ALA A 7 -2.00 -26.74 2.07
CA ALA A 7 -0.77 -25.99 2.28
C ALA A 7 0.25 -26.27 1.15
N GLU A 8 0.41 -27.54 0.76
CA GLU A 8 1.24 -27.94 -0.39
C GLU A 8 0.77 -27.30 -1.69
N THR A 9 -0.54 -27.33 -1.94
CA THR A 9 -1.13 -26.66 -3.12
C THR A 9 -0.82 -25.17 -3.10
N CYS A 10 -1.04 -24.50 -1.97
CA CYS A 10 -0.74 -23.07 -1.80
C CYS A 10 0.73 -22.75 -2.04
N ALA A 11 1.66 -23.60 -1.58
CA ALA A 11 3.11 -23.42 -1.76
C ALA A 11 3.55 -23.42 -3.24
N ARG A 12 2.80 -24.07 -4.15
CA ARG A 12 3.09 -24.06 -5.59
C ARG A 12 2.72 -22.74 -6.28
N HIS A 13 1.92 -21.89 -5.64
CA HIS A 13 1.48 -20.63 -6.21
C HIS A 13 2.32 -19.47 -5.68
N ALA A 14 3.37 -19.12 -6.41
CA ALA A 14 4.23 -17.99 -6.05
C ALA A 14 3.49 -16.65 -5.91
N ASP A 15 2.34 -16.47 -6.59
CA ASP A 15 1.51 -15.25 -6.48
C ASP A 15 0.55 -15.23 -5.29
N LEU A 16 0.44 -16.32 -4.53
CA LEU A 16 -0.33 -16.37 -3.29
C LEU A 16 0.57 -15.87 -2.15
N VAL A 17 0.05 -14.92 -1.35
CA VAL A 17 0.77 -14.33 -0.22
C VAL A 17 0.28 -14.93 1.10
N ALA A 18 -1.04 -15.02 1.27
CA ALA A 18 -1.65 -15.60 2.46
C ALA A 18 -3.05 -16.14 2.17
N VAL A 19 -3.48 -17.12 2.98
CA VAL A 19 -4.85 -17.63 3.00
C VAL A 19 -5.45 -17.48 4.38
N PHE A 20 -6.65 -16.91 4.41
CA PHE A 20 -7.47 -16.76 5.60
C PHE A 20 -8.70 -17.67 5.49
N GLU A 21 -9.07 -18.38 6.55
CA GLU A 21 -10.25 -19.24 6.59
C GLU A 21 -11.29 -18.65 7.57
N SER A 22 -12.53 -18.55 7.12
CA SER A 22 -13.66 -18.17 7.98
C SER A 22 -14.09 -19.34 8.87
N ALA A 23 -14.88 -19.05 9.91
CA ALA A 23 -15.52 -20.10 10.71
C ALA A 23 -16.41 -21.04 9.89
N HIS A 24 -16.90 -20.60 8.72
CA HIS A 24 -17.74 -21.37 7.81
C HIS A 24 -16.95 -22.03 6.66
N GLY A 25 -15.62 -22.14 6.77
CA GLY A 25 -14.77 -22.80 5.77
C GLY A 25 -14.63 -22.05 4.44
N ARG A 26 -14.92 -20.73 4.41
CA ARG A 26 -14.66 -19.88 3.24
C ARG A 26 -13.22 -19.41 3.25
N LEU A 27 -12.63 -19.23 2.07
CA LEU A 27 -11.24 -18.78 1.93
C LEU A 27 -11.14 -17.33 1.46
N GLY A 28 -10.30 -16.56 2.14
CA GLY A 28 -9.84 -15.24 1.74
C GLY A 28 -8.44 -15.38 1.18
N LEU A 29 -8.28 -15.15 -0.12
CA LEU A 29 -7.02 -15.26 -0.84
C LEU A 29 -6.38 -13.87 -0.93
N LEU A 30 -5.22 -13.70 -0.30
CA LEU A 30 -4.39 -12.52 -0.49
C LEU A 30 -3.36 -12.84 -1.57
N LEU A 31 -3.50 -12.21 -2.72
CA LEU A 31 -2.54 -12.33 -3.80
C LEU A 31 -1.39 -11.33 -3.65
N ARG A 32 -0.39 -11.47 -4.51
CA ARG A 32 0.83 -10.66 -4.54
C ARG A 32 0.62 -9.26 -5.11
N GLN A 33 -0.36 -9.08 -5.98
CA GLN A 33 -0.72 -7.79 -6.57
C GLN A 33 -1.14 -6.78 -5.49
N THR A 34 -0.92 -5.49 -5.75
CA THR A 34 -1.33 -4.39 -4.87
C THR A 34 -2.82 -4.47 -4.55
N LEU A 35 -3.22 -4.12 -3.32
CA LEU A 35 -4.63 -4.12 -2.93
C LEU A 35 -5.43 -2.94 -3.52
N VAL A 36 -4.73 -1.84 -3.83
CA VAL A 36 -5.31 -0.66 -4.47
C VAL A 36 -4.47 -0.33 -5.69
N PRO A 37 -4.88 -0.73 -6.91
CA PRO A 37 -4.16 -0.37 -8.11
C PRO A 37 -4.34 1.12 -8.42
N LEU A 38 -3.37 1.70 -9.13
CA LEU A 38 -3.60 2.97 -9.81
C LEU A 38 -4.61 2.78 -10.96
N ASP A 39 -5.29 3.84 -11.36
CA ASP A 39 -6.25 3.75 -12.47
C ASP A 39 -5.58 3.30 -13.78
N ALA A 40 -4.32 3.69 -14.01
CA ALA A 40 -3.51 3.23 -15.14
C ALA A 40 -3.24 1.71 -15.13
N GLU A 41 -3.16 1.11 -13.93
CA GLU A 41 -2.84 -0.31 -13.75
C GLU A 41 -4.09 -1.18 -13.74
N ARG A 42 -5.28 -0.60 -13.61
CA ARG A 42 -6.51 -1.30 -13.20
C ARG A 42 -6.89 -2.47 -14.11
N LEU A 43 -6.76 -2.30 -15.43
CA LEU A 43 -7.15 -3.35 -16.39
C LEU A 43 -6.19 -4.55 -16.34
N GLU A 44 -4.89 -4.28 -16.38
CA GLU A 44 -3.83 -5.31 -16.28
C GLU A 44 -3.91 -6.03 -14.92
N TRP A 45 -4.01 -5.27 -13.84
CA TRP A 45 -4.17 -5.78 -12.49
C TRP A 45 -5.40 -6.68 -12.33
N LEU A 46 -6.55 -6.32 -12.92
CA LEU A 46 -7.76 -7.15 -12.90
C LEU A 46 -7.55 -8.45 -13.68
N ALA A 47 -6.92 -8.38 -14.85
CA ALA A 47 -6.66 -9.56 -15.67
C ALA A 47 -5.72 -10.55 -14.97
N GLU A 48 -4.61 -10.05 -14.40
CA GLU A 48 -3.62 -10.85 -13.67
C GLU A 48 -4.21 -11.49 -12.42
N THR A 49 -4.82 -10.70 -11.52
CA THR A 49 -5.42 -11.23 -10.29
C THR A 49 -6.49 -12.28 -10.59
N ARG A 50 -7.27 -12.09 -11.67
CA ARG A 50 -8.29 -13.05 -12.10
C ARG A 50 -7.69 -14.33 -12.68
N ALA A 51 -6.57 -14.26 -13.40
CA ALA A 51 -5.88 -15.44 -13.90
C ALA A 51 -5.32 -16.28 -12.73
N VAL A 52 -4.58 -15.63 -11.83
CA VAL A 52 -4.00 -16.28 -10.64
C VAL A 52 -5.08 -16.92 -9.78
N ALA A 53 -6.14 -16.18 -9.43
CA ALA A 53 -7.20 -16.69 -8.59
C ALA A 53 -7.92 -17.90 -9.22
N ARG A 54 -8.14 -17.89 -10.54
CA ARG A 54 -8.77 -19.01 -11.23
C ARG A 54 -7.92 -20.28 -11.17
N HIS A 55 -6.61 -20.18 -11.44
CA HIS A 55 -5.71 -21.33 -11.36
C HIS A 55 -5.63 -21.88 -9.93
N LEU A 56 -5.40 -21.01 -8.93
CA LEU A 56 -5.34 -21.43 -7.53
C LEU A 56 -6.63 -22.09 -7.04
N ILE A 57 -7.80 -21.53 -7.37
CA ILE A 57 -9.09 -22.11 -6.97
C ILE A 57 -9.33 -23.45 -7.67
N ALA A 58 -8.91 -23.59 -8.94
CA ALA A 58 -9.01 -24.86 -9.65
C ALA A 58 -8.15 -25.94 -8.99
N ASP A 59 -6.90 -25.62 -8.62
CA ASP A 59 -5.99 -26.56 -7.97
C ASP A 59 -6.48 -26.95 -6.57
N LEU A 60 -6.95 -25.98 -5.78
CA LEU A 60 -7.56 -26.25 -4.46
C LEU A 60 -8.79 -27.16 -4.58
N ARG A 61 -9.63 -26.96 -5.61
CA ARG A 61 -10.78 -27.84 -5.90
C ARG A 61 -10.33 -29.24 -6.30
N GLY A 62 -9.25 -29.35 -7.08
CA GLY A 62 -8.65 -30.63 -7.46
C GLY A 62 -8.21 -31.47 -6.26
N VAL A 63 -7.83 -30.84 -5.14
CA VAL A 63 -7.47 -31.51 -3.89
C VAL A 63 -8.60 -31.55 -2.84
N GLY A 64 -9.83 -31.22 -3.24
CA GLY A 64 -11.03 -31.44 -2.41
C GLY A 64 -11.64 -30.20 -1.75
N PHE A 65 -11.17 -28.98 -2.04
CA PHE A 65 -11.82 -27.76 -1.55
C PHE A 65 -13.17 -27.53 -2.23
N SER A 66 -14.26 -27.54 -1.46
CA SER A 66 -15.64 -27.31 -1.94
C SER A 66 -16.25 -25.98 -1.51
N GLY A 67 -15.54 -25.21 -0.67
CA GLY A 67 -16.02 -23.94 -0.13
C GLY A 67 -16.00 -22.76 -1.11
N GLY A 68 -16.48 -21.61 -0.64
CA GLY A 68 -16.40 -20.35 -1.38
C GLY A 68 -15.05 -19.65 -1.15
N ALA A 69 -14.44 -19.10 -2.21
CA ALA A 69 -13.25 -18.28 -2.13
C ALA A 69 -13.53 -16.83 -2.52
N VAL A 70 -12.87 -15.88 -1.86
CA VAL A 70 -12.87 -14.46 -2.20
C VAL A 70 -11.44 -13.97 -2.33
N VAL A 71 -11.17 -13.13 -3.32
CA VAL A 71 -9.85 -12.52 -3.51
C VAL A 71 -9.87 -11.15 -2.83
N LEU A 72 -8.97 -10.93 -1.88
CA LEU A 72 -8.95 -9.72 -1.04
C LEU A 72 -8.75 -8.45 -1.87
N GLN A 73 -7.96 -8.54 -2.95
CA GLN A 73 -7.75 -7.47 -3.93
C GLN A 73 -9.05 -6.90 -4.51
N TRP A 74 -10.11 -7.70 -4.62
CA TRP A 74 -11.37 -7.28 -5.24
C TRP A 74 -12.38 -6.70 -4.23
N LEU A 75 -12.03 -6.67 -2.95
CA LEU A 75 -12.92 -6.22 -1.89
C LEU A 75 -12.63 -4.76 -1.50
N PRO A 76 -13.65 -4.04 -1.00
CA PRO A 76 -13.41 -2.77 -0.32
C PRO A 76 -12.42 -2.92 0.84
N MET A 77 -11.61 -1.89 1.10
CA MET A 77 -10.54 -1.94 2.11
C MET A 77 -11.05 -2.27 3.52
N HIS A 78 -12.24 -1.78 3.89
CA HIS A 78 -12.89 -2.13 5.15
C HIS A 78 -13.16 -3.64 5.29
N ASP A 79 -13.50 -4.30 4.18
CA ASP A 79 -13.80 -5.73 4.18
C ASP A 79 -12.53 -6.57 4.20
N VAL A 80 -11.48 -6.10 3.53
CA VAL A 80 -10.13 -6.68 3.66
C VAL A 80 -9.68 -6.63 5.12
N ALA A 81 -9.74 -5.46 5.77
CA ALA A 81 -9.37 -5.32 7.18
C ALA A 81 -10.21 -6.20 8.11
N ARG A 82 -11.51 -6.31 7.84
CA ARG A 82 -12.42 -7.18 8.61
C ARG A 82 -12.10 -8.66 8.44
N ILE A 83 -11.79 -9.12 7.22
CA ILE A 83 -11.39 -10.51 6.98
C ILE A 83 -10.08 -10.79 7.70
N VAL A 84 -9.06 -9.97 7.48
CA VAL A 84 -7.72 -10.18 8.05
C VAL A 84 -7.72 -10.12 9.58
N GLY A 85 -8.58 -9.28 10.17
CA GLY A 85 -8.72 -9.18 11.62
C GLY A 85 -9.61 -10.24 12.29
N ARG A 86 -10.38 -11.04 11.53
CA ARG A 86 -11.35 -12.00 12.10
C ARG A 86 -11.16 -13.44 11.63
N TRP A 87 -10.67 -13.66 10.42
CA TRP A 87 -10.51 -14.99 9.84
C TRP A 87 -9.16 -15.57 10.28
N VAL A 88 -9.13 -16.88 10.49
CA VAL A 88 -7.91 -17.57 10.92
C VAL A 88 -6.95 -17.63 9.73
N ARG A 89 -5.74 -17.09 9.87
CA ARG A 89 -4.70 -17.24 8.84
C ARG A 89 -4.20 -18.68 8.84
N ARG A 90 -4.48 -19.40 7.76
CA ARG A 90 -4.11 -20.82 7.61
C ARG A 90 -2.82 -21.05 6.84
N TRP A 91 -2.46 -20.10 5.99
CA TRP A 91 -1.23 -20.16 5.22
C TRP A 91 -0.65 -18.76 5.07
N ASP A 92 0.68 -18.63 5.19
CA ASP A 92 1.41 -17.37 5.10
C ASP A 92 2.73 -17.62 4.36
N GLY A 93 2.69 -17.66 3.02
CA GLY A 93 3.86 -17.92 2.20
C GLY A 93 4.79 -16.71 2.04
N ASP A 94 4.29 -15.50 2.31
CA ASP A 94 5.09 -14.28 2.26
C ASP A 94 4.63 -13.28 3.34
N PRO A 95 5.06 -13.49 4.60
CA PRO A 95 4.61 -12.68 5.75
C PRO A 95 4.95 -11.20 5.60
N ALA A 96 6.07 -10.89 4.95
CA ALA A 96 6.56 -9.54 4.80
C ALA A 96 5.81 -8.80 3.69
N ARG A 97 5.51 -9.44 2.54
CA ARG A 97 4.59 -8.86 1.54
C ARG A 97 3.19 -8.72 2.09
N ARG A 98 2.71 -9.67 2.88
CA ARG A 98 1.42 -9.55 3.60
C ARG A 98 1.41 -8.29 4.45
N SER A 99 2.41 -8.11 5.32
CA SER A 99 2.51 -6.92 6.18
C SER A 99 2.53 -5.63 5.37
N GLN A 100 3.24 -5.62 4.25
CA GLN A 100 3.31 -4.47 3.34
C GLN A 100 1.97 -4.17 2.66
N LEU A 101 1.25 -5.18 2.17
CA LEU A 101 -0.06 -4.98 1.57
C LEU A 101 -1.05 -4.44 2.61
N LEU A 102 -1.02 -4.99 3.83
CA LEU A 102 -1.93 -4.59 4.90
C LEU A 102 -1.62 -3.20 5.47
N SER A 103 -0.36 -2.76 5.50
CA SER A 103 -0.04 -1.39 5.93
C SER A 103 -0.62 -0.33 4.98
N VAL A 104 -0.75 -0.64 3.67
CA VAL A 104 -1.46 0.21 2.72
C VAL A 104 -2.95 0.29 3.06
N VAL A 105 -3.58 -0.83 3.44
CA VAL A 105 -4.98 -0.87 3.89
C VAL A 105 -5.17 0.00 5.12
N GLU A 106 -4.34 -0.21 6.15
CA GLU A 106 -4.39 0.54 7.39
C GLU A 106 -4.25 2.04 7.15
N ARG A 107 -3.26 2.46 6.35
CA ARG A 107 -3.05 3.85 5.99
C ARG A 107 -4.27 4.45 5.28
N LYS A 108 -4.83 3.75 4.29
CA LYS A 108 -6.02 4.22 3.57
C LYS A 108 -7.22 4.38 4.50
N LEU A 109 -7.43 3.42 5.40
CA LEU A 109 -8.51 3.51 6.39
C LEU A 109 -8.29 4.67 7.39
N MET A 110 -7.04 4.96 7.77
CA MET A 110 -6.73 6.16 8.57
C MET A 110 -7.03 7.45 7.81
N ASP A 111 -6.63 7.52 6.53
CA ASP A 111 -6.90 8.68 5.69
C ASP A 111 -8.42 8.91 5.52
N GLU A 112 -9.18 7.84 5.28
CA GLU A 112 -10.64 7.92 5.18
C GLU A 112 -11.31 8.40 6.47
N ARG A 113 -10.87 7.89 7.63
CA ARG A 113 -11.37 8.35 8.94
C ARG A 113 -11.01 9.80 9.21
N TYR A 114 -9.78 10.20 8.90
CA TYR A 114 -9.33 11.59 9.04
C TYR A 114 -10.17 12.54 8.16
N LEU A 115 -10.38 12.17 6.89
CA LEU A 115 -11.20 12.96 5.96
C LEU A 115 -12.68 12.99 6.37
N ALA A 116 -13.22 11.89 6.88
CA ALA A 116 -14.56 11.85 7.43
C ALA A 116 -14.68 12.78 8.66
N GLY A 117 -13.75 12.71 9.60
CA GLY A 117 -13.72 13.59 10.78
C GLY A 117 -13.69 15.07 10.40
N ARG A 118 -12.91 15.45 9.38
CA ARG A 118 -12.88 16.84 8.88
C ARG A 118 -14.19 17.31 8.25
N ARG A 119 -14.94 16.41 7.59
CA ARG A 119 -16.27 16.73 7.06
C ARG A 119 -17.28 16.98 8.17
N HIS A 120 -17.14 16.28 9.31
CA HIS A 120 -17.99 16.48 10.48
C HIS A 120 -17.59 17.72 11.30
N SER A 121 -16.30 18.11 11.29
CA SER A 121 -15.82 19.35 11.90
C SER A 121 -16.04 20.61 11.04
N ALA A 122 -16.51 20.47 9.80
CA ALA A 122 -16.83 21.59 8.90
C ALA A 122 -18.29 22.09 9.03
N ALA A 123 -18.97 21.77 10.14
CA ALA A 123 -20.17 22.49 10.59
C ALA A 123 -19.73 23.62 11.56
N PRO A 124 -20.30 24.84 11.47
CA PRO A 124 -19.77 25.98 12.20
C PRO A 124 -20.11 25.85 13.68
N ALA A 125 -19.09 25.64 14.51
CA ALA A 125 -19.19 25.79 15.95
C ALA A 125 -18.03 26.66 16.41
N GLU A 126 -18.34 27.95 16.59
CA GLU A 126 -17.68 28.80 17.57
C GLU A 126 -17.55 28.03 18.88
N ARG A 127 -16.32 27.81 19.35
CA ARG A 127 -16.00 27.69 20.77
C ARG A 127 -14.50 27.81 20.97
N ARG A 128 -14.13 28.92 21.61
CA ARG A 128 -12.86 29.14 22.32
C ARG A 128 -12.50 27.89 23.12
N ALA A 129 -11.25 27.44 22.97
CA ALA A 129 -10.59 26.63 23.98
C ALA A 129 -9.12 27.05 24.09
N THR A 130 -8.87 27.72 25.21
CA THR A 130 -7.66 27.83 26.01
C THR A 130 -6.51 26.86 25.69
N VAL A 131 -5.33 27.46 25.55
CA VAL A 131 -4.01 26.81 25.48
C VAL A 131 -3.68 26.16 26.83
N PRO A 132 -3.30 24.87 26.86
CA PRO A 132 -2.51 24.33 27.96
C PRO A 132 -1.03 24.40 27.59
N THR A 133 -0.31 25.24 28.32
CA THR A 133 1.15 25.19 28.46
C THR A 133 1.53 23.91 29.20
N ILE A 134 2.38 23.07 28.62
CA ILE A 134 3.15 22.07 29.36
C ILE A 134 4.62 22.28 29.03
N ALA A 135 5.36 22.75 30.04
CA ALA A 135 6.80 22.80 30.11
C ALA A 135 7.32 21.59 30.91
N GLY A 136 8.52 21.13 30.56
CA GLY A 136 9.27 20.04 31.22
C GLY A 136 9.52 18.91 30.21
N GLY A 137 10.73 18.65 29.70
CA GLY A 137 12.04 18.77 30.34
C GLY A 137 12.51 17.38 30.74
N ALA A 138 12.98 16.60 29.77
CA ALA A 138 13.78 15.40 29.99
C ALA A 138 14.70 15.23 28.78
N ASP A 139 16.00 15.31 29.04
CA ASP A 139 17.08 15.02 28.09
C ASP A 139 16.86 13.62 27.49
N VAL A 140 16.43 13.59 26.24
CA VAL A 140 16.46 12.38 25.43
C VAL A 140 17.82 12.40 24.76
N VAL A 141 18.70 11.50 25.19
CA VAL A 141 19.94 11.17 24.48
C VAL A 141 19.56 10.83 23.04
N THR A 142 19.82 11.76 22.12
CA THR A 142 19.47 11.63 20.71
C THR A 142 20.44 10.67 20.04
N ASP A 143 20.08 9.39 19.99
CA ASP A 143 20.76 8.42 19.15
C ASP A 143 20.29 8.65 17.69
N GLY A 144 20.96 9.59 17.02
CA GLY A 144 20.76 9.86 15.60
C GLY A 144 21.09 8.63 14.76
N PHE A 145 20.70 8.64 13.48
CA PHE A 145 21.05 7.58 12.54
C PHE A 145 22.58 7.45 12.40
N ASN A 146 23.15 6.49 13.11
CA ASN A 146 24.58 6.19 13.18
C ASN A 146 24.93 4.97 12.30
N GLU A 147 26.20 4.56 12.27
CA GLU A 147 26.70 3.45 11.44
C GLU A 147 26.02 2.11 11.77
N ALA A 148 25.82 1.80 13.05
CA ALA A 148 25.07 0.61 13.48
C ALA A 148 23.59 0.64 13.03
N GLY A 149 22.98 1.82 13.05
CA GLY A 149 21.64 2.06 12.51
C GLY A 149 21.55 1.82 11.00
N LEU A 150 22.61 2.16 10.25
CA LEU A 150 22.74 1.91 8.81
C LEU A 150 22.88 0.41 8.51
N ASP A 151 23.70 -0.32 9.24
CA ASP A 151 23.87 -1.76 9.01
C ASP A 151 22.61 -2.55 9.34
N ALA A 152 21.93 -2.22 10.44
CA ALA A 152 20.65 -2.82 10.77
C ALA A 152 19.53 -2.41 9.78
N LEU A 153 19.67 -1.25 9.11
CA LEU A 153 18.80 -0.88 7.99
C LEU A 153 19.09 -1.72 6.74
N LYS A 154 20.35 -1.95 6.39
CA LYS A 154 20.75 -2.83 5.26
C LYS A 154 20.21 -4.23 5.46
N ALA A 155 20.41 -4.82 6.64
CA ALA A 155 19.89 -6.15 6.97
C ALA A 155 18.36 -6.22 6.88
N TRP A 156 17.67 -5.20 7.38
CA TRP A 156 16.21 -5.08 7.20
C TRP A 156 15.81 -4.95 5.73
N TYR A 157 16.57 -4.17 4.95
CA TYR A 157 16.30 -3.97 3.54
C TYR A 157 16.49 -5.30 2.79
N GLU A 158 17.62 -5.99 2.96
CA GLU A 158 17.85 -7.30 2.35
C GLU A 158 16.77 -8.33 2.73
N ALA A 159 16.32 -8.35 4.00
CA ALA A 159 15.23 -9.21 4.44
C ALA A 159 13.89 -8.89 3.76
N MET A 160 13.68 -7.64 3.35
CA MET A 160 12.50 -7.19 2.60
C MET A 160 12.64 -7.38 1.08
N ALA A 161 13.79 -7.88 0.59
CA ALA A 161 14.03 -8.11 -0.83
C ALA A 161 12.95 -8.93 -1.54
N PRO A 162 12.47 -10.05 -0.96
CA PRO A 162 11.36 -10.80 -1.54
C PRO A 162 10.12 -9.92 -1.76
N CYS A 163 9.83 -8.97 -0.86
CA CYS A 163 8.61 -8.16 -0.91
C CYS A 163 8.57 -7.17 -2.06
N TRP A 164 9.67 -6.46 -2.35
CA TRP A 164 9.69 -5.56 -3.50
C TRP A 164 9.93 -6.27 -4.81
N LEU A 165 10.73 -7.35 -4.83
CA LEU A 165 10.89 -8.16 -6.03
C LEU A 165 9.56 -8.82 -6.43
N ALA A 166 8.70 -9.10 -5.46
CA ALA A 166 7.34 -9.59 -5.64
C ALA A 166 6.30 -8.52 -6.03
N ILE A 167 6.63 -7.22 -6.16
CA ILE A 167 5.61 -6.23 -6.52
C ILE A 167 5.05 -6.52 -7.92
N GLN A 168 3.72 -6.53 -8.01
CA GLN A 168 3.00 -6.50 -9.27
C GLN A 168 2.02 -5.32 -9.33
N PRO A 169 1.83 -4.69 -10.51
CA PRO A 169 2.43 -5.07 -11.81
C PRO A 169 3.93 -4.73 -11.93
N ALA A 170 4.63 -5.33 -12.90
CA ALA A 170 6.08 -5.16 -13.08
C ALA A 170 6.52 -3.70 -13.27
N ARG A 171 5.66 -2.86 -13.86
CA ARG A 171 5.89 -1.40 -13.97
C ARG A 171 5.93 -0.73 -12.61
N ARG A 172 4.97 -1.03 -11.74
CA ARG A 172 4.92 -0.54 -10.35
C ARG A 172 6.20 -0.93 -9.60
N ARG A 173 6.66 -2.17 -9.78
CA ARG A 173 7.92 -2.66 -9.21
C ARG A 173 9.11 -1.81 -9.64
N ARG A 174 9.28 -1.57 -10.95
CA ARG A 174 10.40 -0.76 -11.47
C ARG A 174 10.40 0.65 -10.88
N LEU A 175 9.24 1.28 -10.79
CA LEU A 175 9.10 2.63 -10.22
C LEU A 175 9.45 2.65 -8.72
N VAL A 176 9.00 1.65 -7.96
CA VAL A 176 9.35 1.52 -6.53
C VAL A 176 10.86 1.31 -6.36
N LEU A 177 11.45 0.39 -7.12
CA LEU A 177 12.89 0.11 -7.05
C LEU A 177 13.72 1.33 -7.47
N GLN A 178 13.31 2.06 -8.51
CA GLN A 178 13.98 3.29 -8.91
C GLN A 178 13.93 4.35 -7.81
N SER A 179 12.81 4.43 -7.08
CA SER A 179 12.69 5.31 -5.91
C SER A 179 13.62 4.87 -4.78
N HIS A 180 13.75 3.55 -4.54
CA HIS A 180 14.67 3.00 -3.53
C HIS A 180 16.13 3.30 -3.84
N VAL A 181 16.55 3.11 -5.10
CA VAL A 181 17.90 3.48 -5.56
C VAL A 181 18.16 4.97 -5.31
N TRP A 182 17.22 5.83 -5.74
CA TRP A 182 17.36 7.27 -5.50
C TRP A 182 17.45 7.62 -4.01
N ILE A 183 16.66 6.97 -3.14
CA ILE A 183 16.72 7.19 -1.68
C ILE A 183 18.09 6.78 -1.13
N ALA A 184 18.60 5.62 -1.52
CA ALA A 184 19.90 5.13 -1.08
C ALA A 184 21.01 6.10 -1.51
N ASP A 185 21.04 6.48 -2.78
CA ASP A 185 22.10 7.28 -3.37
C ASP A 185 22.06 8.75 -2.93
N GLN A 186 20.88 9.35 -2.88
CA GLN A 186 20.75 10.80 -2.65
C GLN A 186 20.51 11.15 -1.18
N ALA A 187 19.73 10.33 -0.46
CA ALA A 187 19.33 10.66 0.90
C ALA A 187 20.16 9.96 1.98
N LEU A 188 20.69 8.76 1.71
CA LEU A 188 21.33 7.92 2.73
C LEU A 188 22.83 7.67 2.53
N ALA A 189 23.38 7.95 1.34
CA ALA A 189 24.81 7.81 1.06
C ALA A 189 25.69 8.70 1.98
N ASP A 190 25.18 9.88 2.33
CA ASP A 190 25.75 10.77 3.36
C ASP A 190 24.63 11.12 4.35
N PRO A 191 24.56 10.48 5.52
CA PRO A 191 23.48 10.71 6.48
C PRO A 191 23.39 12.15 7.04
N ALA A 192 24.48 12.90 7.02
CA ALA A 192 24.52 14.27 7.53
C ALA A 192 23.96 15.26 6.51
N GLU A 193 24.44 15.19 5.28
CA GLU A 193 24.18 16.18 4.22
C GLU A 193 23.20 15.69 3.15
N GLY A 194 23.16 14.38 2.90
CA GLY A 194 22.31 13.72 1.90
C GLY A 194 20.84 14.11 2.01
N PRO A 195 20.18 14.03 3.19
CA PRO A 195 18.77 14.41 3.32
C PRO A 195 18.47 15.85 2.89
N ARG A 196 19.41 16.78 3.12
CA ARG A 196 19.25 18.19 2.73
C ARG A 196 19.37 18.36 1.22
N ARG A 197 20.39 17.74 0.61
CA ARG A 197 20.60 17.76 -0.85
C ARG A 197 19.44 17.08 -1.59
N ALA A 198 19.07 15.88 -1.14
CA ALA A 198 17.93 15.14 -1.66
C ALA A 198 16.63 15.96 -1.58
N SER A 199 16.39 16.69 -0.48
CA SER A 199 15.21 17.54 -0.36
C SER A 199 15.16 18.67 -1.40
N ALA A 200 16.30 19.22 -1.82
CA ALA A 200 16.35 20.24 -2.88
C ALA A 200 16.02 19.66 -4.27
N GLU A 201 16.35 18.39 -4.48
CA GLU A 201 16.16 17.66 -5.74
C GLU A 201 14.76 17.04 -5.90
N LEU A 202 13.84 17.24 -4.95
CA LEU A 202 12.46 16.71 -5.00
C LEU A 202 11.46 17.64 -5.70
N GLY A 203 11.94 18.72 -6.34
CA GLY A 203 11.13 19.63 -7.17
C GLY A 203 10.41 18.93 -8.33
N ARG A 204 9.47 19.63 -9.00
CA ARG A 204 8.61 19.04 -10.06
C ARG A 204 9.38 18.36 -11.17
N ASP A 205 10.48 18.99 -11.56
CA ASP A 205 11.38 18.49 -12.59
C ASP A 205 12.70 18.00 -12.00
N GLY A 206 12.71 17.69 -10.69
CA GLY A 206 13.90 17.24 -9.98
C GLY A 206 14.34 15.84 -10.38
N SER A 207 15.53 15.41 -9.93
CA SER A 207 16.15 14.16 -10.37
C SER A 207 15.25 12.92 -10.18
N LEU A 208 14.54 12.81 -9.06
CA LEU A 208 13.60 11.70 -8.84
C LEU A 208 12.43 11.72 -9.82
N ALA A 209 11.83 12.90 -10.07
CA ALA A 209 10.71 13.03 -11.00
C ALA A 209 11.11 12.58 -12.40
N ARG A 210 12.25 13.08 -12.91
CA ARG A 210 12.79 12.74 -14.23
C ARG A 210 13.08 11.24 -14.34
N ALA A 211 13.72 10.65 -13.32
CA ALA A 211 14.04 9.23 -13.33
C ALA A 211 12.77 8.35 -13.37
N LEU A 212 11.71 8.74 -12.67
CA LEU A 212 10.45 8.00 -12.67
C LEU A 212 9.65 8.21 -13.97
N GLU A 213 9.61 9.43 -14.50
CA GLU A 213 8.91 9.73 -15.76
C GLU A 213 9.52 8.98 -16.95
N LEU A 214 10.84 8.75 -16.97
CA LEU A 214 11.51 7.95 -18.00
C LEU A 214 11.06 6.47 -18.02
N LEU A 215 10.54 5.95 -16.91
CA LEU A 215 10.06 4.58 -16.81
C LEU A 215 8.58 4.43 -17.19
N VAL A 216 7.87 5.54 -17.43
CA VAL A 216 6.45 5.57 -17.76
C VAL A 216 6.28 5.85 -19.27
N PRO A 217 5.52 5.02 -20.01
CA PRO A 217 5.18 5.33 -21.40
C PRO A 217 4.50 6.70 -21.50
N ARG A 218 4.88 7.51 -22.52
CA ARG A 218 4.35 8.88 -22.69
C ARG A 218 2.82 8.95 -22.66
N ALA A 219 2.14 7.96 -23.25
CA ALA A 219 0.68 7.87 -23.28
C ALA A 219 0.04 7.75 -21.88
N GLU A 220 0.77 7.20 -20.91
CA GLU A 220 0.29 6.99 -19.54
C GLU A 220 0.81 8.02 -18.54
N ALA A 221 1.76 8.87 -18.93
CA ALA A 221 2.38 9.85 -18.05
C ALA A 221 1.37 10.68 -17.22
N PRO A 222 0.23 11.17 -17.79
CA PRO A 222 -0.78 11.89 -17.02
C PRO A 222 -1.40 11.07 -15.89
N ALA A 223 -1.54 9.74 -16.07
CA ALA A 223 -2.16 8.86 -15.09
C ALA A 223 -1.19 8.48 -13.95
N TRP A 224 0.11 8.46 -14.21
CA TRP A 224 1.15 8.18 -13.20
C TRP A 224 1.64 9.43 -12.46
N ARG A 225 1.47 10.62 -13.04
CA ARG A 225 1.92 11.88 -12.43
C ARG A 225 1.41 12.11 -11.00
N PRO A 226 0.13 11.81 -10.64
CA PRO A 226 -0.33 11.94 -9.27
C PRO A 226 0.42 11.05 -8.26
N TRP A 227 0.89 9.88 -8.69
CA TRP A 227 1.70 9.00 -7.84
C TRP A 227 3.13 9.53 -7.69
N ILE A 228 3.75 9.99 -8.78
CA ILE A 228 5.09 10.59 -8.74
C ILE A 228 5.10 11.81 -7.81
N ASP A 229 4.09 12.68 -7.92
CA ASP A 229 3.94 13.86 -7.06
C ASP A 229 3.72 13.48 -5.59
N LEU A 230 2.94 12.42 -5.31
CA LEU A 230 2.72 11.93 -3.96
C LEU A 230 4.03 11.45 -3.31
N VAL A 231 4.77 10.58 -4.01
CA VAL A 231 6.05 10.04 -3.52
C VAL A 231 7.04 11.16 -3.23
N ARG A 232 7.16 12.13 -4.15
CA ARG A 232 8.03 13.29 -3.97
C ARG A 232 7.62 14.14 -2.78
N THR A 233 6.33 14.41 -2.62
CA THR A 233 5.82 15.23 -1.51
C THR A 233 6.03 14.54 -0.16
N ASP A 234 5.75 13.25 -0.08
CA ASP A 234 5.93 12.47 1.16
C ASP A 234 7.41 12.31 1.51
N LEU A 235 8.29 12.11 0.52
CA LEU A 235 9.74 12.10 0.72
C LEU A 235 10.23 13.47 1.20
N ALA A 236 9.80 14.57 0.58
CA ALA A 236 10.22 15.91 0.99
C ALA A 236 9.84 16.19 2.45
N ARG A 237 8.63 15.78 2.85
CA ARG A 237 8.17 15.88 4.25
C ARG A 237 8.98 14.98 5.19
N ALA A 238 9.34 13.79 4.76
CA ALA A 238 10.13 12.88 5.59
C ALA A 238 11.57 13.36 5.75
N LEU A 239 12.19 13.90 4.69
CA LEU A 239 13.55 14.42 4.70
C LEU A 239 13.68 15.75 5.46
N SER A 240 12.62 16.55 5.54
CA SER A 240 12.61 17.79 6.31
C SER A 240 12.63 17.59 7.84
N ARG A 241 12.53 16.35 8.33
CA ARG A 241 12.64 16.07 9.76
C ARG A 241 13.99 16.52 10.33
N PRO A 242 14.03 17.11 11.54
CA PRO A 242 15.27 17.45 12.23
C PRO A 242 16.20 16.23 12.34
N PRO A 243 17.54 16.42 12.25
CA PRO A 243 18.51 15.32 12.34
C PRO A 243 18.32 14.42 13.58
N ALA A 244 18.01 15.02 14.74
CA ALA A 244 17.73 14.31 15.99
C ALA A 244 16.55 13.32 15.92
N LEU A 245 15.62 13.48 14.96
CA LEU A 245 14.45 12.61 14.78
C LEU A 245 14.62 11.61 13.62
N ARG A 246 15.80 11.60 12.98
CA ARG A 246 16.14 10.65 11.92
C ARG A 246 16.72 9.41 12.56
N THR A 247 15.85 8.50 12.94
CA THR A 247 16.21 7.20 13.50
C THR A 247 16.21 6.12 12.41
N GLN A 248 16.55 4.88 12.76
CA GLN A 248 16.37 3.74 11.87
C GLN A 248 14.91 3.60 11.38
N ALA A 249 13.93 3.84 12.26
CA ALA A 249 12.51 3.79 11.89
C ALA A 249 12.15 4.84 10.82
N TRP A 250 12.78 6.02 10.89
CA TRP A 250 12.66 7.03 9.84
C TRP A 250 13.27 6.55 8.52
N ALA A 251 14.45 5.94 8.55
CA ALA A 251 15.09 5.45 7.32
C ALA A 251 14.26 4.32 6.67
N ARG A 252 13.73 3.39 7.47
CA ARG A 252 12.75 2.38 7.00
C ARG A 252 11.51 3.02 6.39
N TRP A 253 11.00 4.08 7.01
CA TRP A 253 9.85 4.82 6.49
C TRP A 253 10.10 5.40 5.10
N LEU A 254 11.31 5.92 4.81
CA LEU A 254 11.64 6.42 3.47
C LEU A 254 11.39 5.37 2.39
N PHE A 255 11.86 4.13 2.62
CA PHE A 255 11.66 3.01 1.69
C PHE A 255 10.20 2.55 1.59
N LEU A 256 9.34 2.88 2.55
CA LEU A 256 7.92 2.56 2.50
C LEU A 256 7.07 3.61 1.75
N ILE A 257 7.59 4.83 1.55
CA ILE A 257 6.86 5.90 0.85
C ILE A 257 6.47 5.53 -0.60
N PRO A 258 7.32 4.91 -1.43
CA PRO A 258 6.98 4.55 -2.82
C PRO A 258 5.76 3.63 -2.96
N TYR A 259 5.39 2.91 -1.90
CA TYR A 259 4.20 2.05 -1.89
C TYR A 259 2.89 2.80 -1.76
N SER A 260 2.95 4.10 -1.44
CA SER A 260 1.78 4.94 -1.27
C SER A 260 0.94 4.99 -2.55
N VAL A 261 -0.37 5.01 -2.38
CA VAL A 261 -1.33 5.11 -3.48
C VAL A 261 -2.01 6.48 -3.38
N PRO A 262 -2.05 7.28 -4.46
CA PRO A 262 -2.79 8.54 -4.47
C PRO A 262 -4.21 8.31 -4.00
N VAL A 263 -4.68 9.16 -3.09
CA VAL A 263 -6.12 9.25 -2.83
C VAL A 263 -6.68 10.07 -3.98
N PRO A 264 -7.69 9.58 -4.72
CA PRO A 264 -8.40 10.43 -5.66
C PRO A 264 -8.90 11.65 -4.91
N ARG A 265 -8.32 12.82 -5.17
CA ARG A 265 -8.92 14.07 -4.73
C ARG A 265 -10.25 14.11 -5.46
N ARG A 266 -11.36 13.89 -4.75
CA ARG A 266 -12.68 14.27 -5.27
C ARG A 266 -12.57 15.74 -5.63
N GLY A 267 -12.35 16.03 -6.91
CA GLY A 267 -12.67 17.34 -7.43
C GLY A 267 -14.12 17.57 -7.06
N LEU A 268 -14.40 18.71 -6.45
CA LEU A 268 -15.72 19.33 -6.51
C LEU A 268 -16.01 19.59 -8.00
N ARG A 269 -16.33 18.54 -8.76
CA ARG A 269 -16.91 18.69 -10.08
C ARG A 269 -18.39 18.93 -9.84
N ALA A 270 -18.76 20.16 -10.11
CA ALA A 270 -20.13 20.63 -10.18
C ALA A 270 -21.03 19.56 -10.79
N THR A 271 -22.08 19.20 -10.07
CA THR A 271 -23.23 18.49 -10.58
C THR A 271 -23.73 19.18 -11.83
N ARG A 272 -23.71 18.47 -12.96
CA ARG A 272 -24.56 18.81 -14.10
C ARG A 272 -25.36 17.55 -14.47
N PRO A 273 -26.69 17.61 -14.48
CA PRO A 273 -27.52 16.45 -14.71
C PRO A 273 -27.71 16.17 -16.21
N VAL A 274 -27.78 14.88 -16.52
CA VAL A 274 -28.49 14.21 -17.64
C VAL A 274 -27.85 14.22 -19.04
N GLY A 275 -27.81 13.01 -19.63
CA GLY A 275 -27.60 12.74 -21.05
C GLY A 275 -27.30 11.27 -21.30
N ASP A 276 -28.31 10.53 -21.72
CA ASP A 276 -28.38 9.08 -21.99
C ASP A 276 -27.23 8.53 -22.87
N GLY A 277 -26.78 7.30 -22.58
CA GLY A 277 -25.63 6.68 -23.24
C GLY A 277 -25.11 5.41 -22.56
N SER A 278 -25.94 4.37 -22.54
CA SER A 278 -25.61 2.93 -22.44
C SER A 278 -24.25 2.55 -21.84
N LEU A 279 -24.23 2.36 -20.52
CA LEU A 279 -23.19 1.57 -19.82
C LEU A 279 -23.39 0.07 -20.12
N PRO A 280 -22.34 -0.71 -20.42
CA PRO A 280 -22.44 -2.17 -20.52
C PRO A 280 -22.84 -2.79 -19.17
N PRO A 281 -23.53 -3.94 -19.16
CA PRO A 281 -24.28 -4.41 -18.01
C PRO A 281 -23.38 -4.63 -16.80
N ALA A 282 -23.75 -3.94 -15.73
CA ALA A 282 -23.22 -4.12 -14.39
C ALA A 282 -23.18 -5.61 -14.03
N TRP A 283 -21.97 -6.16 -13.87
CA TRP A 283 -21.79 -7.31 -12.99
C TRP A 283 -22.09 -6.82 -11.59
N THR A 284 -23.37 -6.87 -11.26
CA THR A 284 -23.88 -6.73 -9.91
C THR A 284 -23.20 -7.82 -9.09
N ALA A 285 -22.17 -7.43 -8.36
CA ALA A 285 -21.86 -8.07 -7.11
C ALA A 285 -23.16 -8.01 -6.30
N LYS A 286 -23.96 -9.09 -6.35
CA LYS A 286 -24.98 -9.33 -5.33
C LYS A 286 -24.32 -8.99 -4.00
N PRO A 287 -24.98 -8.22 -3.12
CA PRO A 287 -24.35 -7.74 -1.90
C PRO A 287 -23.91 -8.96 -1.10
N TRP A 288 -22.60 -9.25 -1.12
CA TRP A 288 -22.01 -10.36 -0.37
C TRP A 288 -22.22 -10.18 1.14
N ARG A 289 -22.65 -8.98 1.57
CA ARG A 289 -23.12 -8.66 2.93
C ARG A 289 -24.28 -9.56 3.38
N ALA A 290 -25.22 -9.89 2.50
CA ALA A 290 -26.36 -10.75 2.84
C ALA A 290 -25.99 -12.23 3.10
N LYS A 291 -24.72 -12.62 2.87
CA LYS A 291 -24.19 -13.97 3.10
C LYS A 291 -23.07 -14.02 4.14
N MET A 292 -22.98 -12.98 4.98
CA MET A 292 -22.02 -12.91 6.09
C MET A 292 -22.68 -12.97 7.46
N GLU A 293 -24.01 -12.90 7.52
CA GLU A 293 -24.82 -12.98 8.75
C GLU A 293 -25.67 -14.27 8.81
N ALA A 294 -25.43 -15.22 7.90
CA ALA A 294 -26.00 -16.56 7.87
C ALA A 294 -24.87 -17.57 7.63
#